data_AF-A4CW12-F1
#
_entry.id   AF-A4CW12-F1
#
_cell.length_a   1.000
_cell.length_b   1.000
_cell.length_c   1.000
_cell.angle_alpha   90.00
_cell.angle_beta   90.00
_cell.angle_gamma   90.00
#
_symmetry.space_group_name_H-M   'P 1'
#
loop_
_entity.id
_entity.type
_entity.pdbx_description
1 polymer ?
#
loop_
_entity_poly.entity_id
_entity_poly.type
_entity_poly.pdbx_seq_one_letter_code
_entity_poly.pdbx_strand_id
1 'polypeptide(L)'
;MTSLTIRWLEDVNVVVVRSFALVVMVSLLVPMSARAVDDCGLIKRLMNTLGASMARNRMLIASSQASGDNVQQAEEASALLARQSKDFRELREDYVRNRCGDDWD
;
A
#
# COMPACT_ATOMS: atom_id res chain seq x y z
N MET A 1 -37.97 -46.47 -25.11
CA MET A 1 -37.48 -45.12 -25.49
C MET A 1 -37.22 -44.25 -24.24
N THR A 2 -36.48 -44.77 -23.25
CA THR A 2 -36.22 -44.04 -21.97
C THR A 2 -34.75 -44.08 -21.55
N SER A 3 -33.95 -45.05 -22.02
CA SER A 3 -32.51 -45.12 -21.67
C SER A 3 -31.63 -44.10 -22.39
N LEU A 4 -32.03 -43.61 -23.57
CA LEU A 4 -31.21 -42.67 -24.35
C LEU A 4 -31.22 -41.24 -23.76
N THR A 5 -32.33 -40.83 -23.16
CA THR A 5 -32.49 -39.50 -22.54
C THR A 5 -31.79 -39.39 -21.20
N ILE A 6 -31.77 -40.47 -20.40
CA ILE A 6 -31.07 -40.50 -19.09
C ILE A 6 -29.55 -40.38 -19.29
N ARG A 7 -29.00 -41.11 -20.26
CA ARG A 7 -27.57 -41.10 -20.58
C ARG A 7 -27.08 -39.74 -21.11
N TRP A 8 -27.88 -39.07 -21.94
CA TRP A 8 -27.58 -37.70 -22.40
C TRP A 8 -27.53 -36.68 -21.26
N LEU A 9 -28.40 -36.84 -20.25
CA LEU A 9 -28.44 -35.95 -19.09
C LEU A 9 -27.19 -36.12 -18.21
N GLU A 10 -26.72 -37.36 -18.03
CA GLU A 10 -25.47 -37.66 -17.32
C GLU A 10 -24.24 -37.09 -18.05
N ASP A 11 -24.14 -37.29 -19.36
CA ASP A 11 -23.00 -36.79 -20.16
C ASP A 11 -22.92 -35.24 -20.13
N VAL A 12 -24.07 -34.55 -20.25
CA VAL A 12 -24.12 -33.08 -20.15
C VAL A 12 -23.74 -32.61 -18.76
N ASN A 13 -24.22 -33.27 -17.70
CA ASN A 13 -23.91 -32.88 -16.33
C ASN A 13 -22.42 -33.07 -16.02
N VAL A 14 -21.80 -34.15 -16.53
CA VAL A 14 -20.36 -34.38 -16.39
C VAL A 14 -19.54 -33.32 -17.14
N VAL A 15 -19.91 -32.97 -18.37
CA VAL A 15 -19.22 -31.92 -19.14
C VAL A 15 -19.34 -30.55 -18.48
N VAL A 16 -20.53 -30.22 -17.98
CA VAL A 16 -20.79 -28.97 -17.25
C VAL A 16 -19.96 -28.92 -15.97
N VAL A 17 -20.08 -29.92 -15.09
CA VAL A 17 -19.35 -29.99 -13.82
C VAL A 17 -17.84 -29.93 -14.03
N ARG A 18 -17.32 -30.65 -15.04
CA ARG A 18 -15.89 -30.67 -15.36
C ARG A 18 -15.39 -29.33 -15.91
N SER A 19 -16.22 -28.62 -16.67
CA SER A 19 -15.91 -27.27 -17.17
C SER A 19 -15.90 -26.25 -16.02
N PHE A 20 -16.89 -26.31 -15.12
CA PHE A 20 -16.92 -25.46 -13.92
C PHE A 20 -15.72 -25.73 -12.99
N ALA A 21 -15.36 -26.99 -12.78
CA ALA A 21 -14.21 -27.37 -11.97
C ALA A 21 -12.89 -26.80 -12.52
N LEU A 22 -12.72 -26.82 -13.85
CA LEU A 22 -11.53 -26.24 -14.51
C LEU A 22 -11.47 -24.72 -14.35
N VAL A 23 -12.60 -24.01 -14.49
CA VAL A 23 -12.67 -22.55 -14.31
C VAL A 23 -12.34 -22.16 -12.86
N VAL A 24 -12.86 -22.90 -11.87
CA VAL A 24 -12.55 -22.67 -10.45
C VAL A 24 -11.07 -22.93 -10.16
N MET A 25 -10.49 -24.01 -10.69
CA MET A 25 -9.06 -24.31 -10.55
C MET A 25 -8.17 -23.22 -11.15
N VAL A 26 -8.50 -22.73 -12.34
CA VAL A 26 -7.74 -21.64 -13.00
C VAL A 26 -7.88 -20.33 -12.23
N SER A 27 -9.05 -20.06 -11.63
CA SER A 27 -9.28 -18.85 -10.83
C SER A 27 -8.52 -18.86 -9.51
N LEU A 28 -8.26 -20.04 -8.93
CA LEU A 28 -7.44 -20.21 -7.73
C LEU A 28 -5.93 -20.08 -8.01
N LEU A 29 -5.52 -20.14 -9.28
CA LEU A 29 -4.12 -20.00 -9.71
C LEU A 29 -3.75 -18.55 -10.07
N VAL A 30 -4.70 -17.61 -10.07
CA VAL A 30 -4.38 -16.20 -10.30
C VAL A 30 -3.87 -15.59 -8.99
N PRO A 31 -2.58 -15.22 -8.88
CA PRO A 31 -2.07 -14.57 -7.69
C PRO A 31 -2.77 -13.21 -7.52
N MET A 32 -3.59 -13.10 -6.49
CA MET A 32 -4.25 -11.86 -6.10
C MET A 32 -3.23 -10.95 -5.37
N SER A 33 -2.28 -10.38 -6.09
CA SER A 33 -1.20 -9.58 -5.47
C SER A 33 -1.03 -8.16 -6.02
N ALA A 34 -1.94 -7.67 -6.87
CA ALA A 34 -1.78 -6.34 -7.47
C ALA A 34 -2.00 -5.17 -6.48
N ARG A 35 -2.83 -5.32 -5.44
CA ARG A 35 -3.19 -4.20 -4.56
C ARG A 35 -2.07 -3.80 -3.58
N ALA A 36 -1.35 -4.77 -3.03
CA ALA A 36 -0.29 -4.48 -2.04
C ALA A 36 0.93 -3.74 -2.65
N VAL A 37 1.25 -3.99 -3.93
CA VAL A 37 2.41 -3.37 -4.60
C VAL A 37 2.19 -1.88 -4.86
N ASP A 38 0.98 -1.48 -5.26
CA ASP A 38 0.62 -0.07 -5.46
C ASP A 38 0.63 0.72 -4.13
N ASP A 39 0.20 0.08 -3.03
CA ASP A 39 0.19 0.69 -1.70
C ASP A 39 1.60 0.96 -1.17
N CYS A 40 2.53 0.01 -1.35
CA CYS A 40 3.92 0.17 -0.88
C CYS A 40 4.67 1.30 -1.59
N GLY A 41 4.49 1.42 -2.91
CA GLY A 41 5.10 2.49 -3.70
C GLY A 41 4.57 3.88 -3.32
N LEU A 42 3.28 3.97 -2.99
CA LEU A 42 2.66 5.20 -2.51
C LEU A 42 3.17 5.59 -1.12
N ILE A 43 3.17 4.64 -0.17
CA ILE A 43 3.65 4.87 1.20
C ILE A 43 5.11 5.35 1.18
N LYS A 44 5.99 4.71 0.39
CA LYS A 44 7.40 5.13 0.25
C LYS A 44 7.54 6.56 -0.29
N ARG A 45 6.73 6.96 -1.29
CA ARG A 45 6.75 8.34 -1.81
C ARG A 45 6.27 9.36 -0.78
N LEU A 46 5.24 9.03 -0.01
CA LEU A 46 4.75 9.89 1.07
C LEU A 46 5.83 10.07 2.15
N MET A 47 6.46 8.98 2.59
CA MET A 47 7.57 9.02 3.54
C MET A 47 8.71 9.91 3.04
N ASN A 48 9.16 9.73 1.79
CA ASN A 48 10.24 10.53 1.20
C ASN A 48 9.89 12.03 1.13
N THR A 49 8.66 12.35 0.71
CA THR A 49 8.19 13.74 0.63
C THR A 49 8.12 14.38 2.00
N LEU A 50 7.62 13.63 3.00
CA LEU A 50 7.54 14.08 4.38
C LEU A 50 8.94 14.26 4.98
N GLY A 51 9.86 13.33 4.73
CA GLY A 51 11.28 13.41 5.12
C GLY A 51 11.97 14.66 4.59
N ALA A 52 11.79 14.96 3.30
CA ALA A 52 12.31 16.17 2.68
C ALA A 52 11.71 17.45 3.30
N SER A 53 10.41 17.43 3.60
CA SER A 53 9.73 18.55 4.27
C SER A 53 10.26 18.79 5.68
N MET A 54 10.45 17.71 6.46
CA MET A 54 11.05 17.78 7.80
C MET A 54 12.48 18.32 7.75
N ALA A 55 13.30 17.87 6.80
CA ALA A 55 14.66 18.38 6.63
C ALA A 55 14.68 19.90 6.37
N ARG A 56 13.79 20.39 5.51
CA ARG A 56 13.63 21.84 5.26
C ARG A 56 13.21 22.59 6.53
N ASN A 57 12.22 22.08 7.26
CA ASN A 57 11.78 22.72 8.50
C ASN A 57 12.89 22.78 9.56
N ARG A 58 13.69 21.71 9.68
CA ARG A 58 14.88 21.70 10.57
C ARG A 58 15.90 22.77 10.15
N MET A 59 16.11 22.94 8.84
CA MET A 59 17.00 23.97 8.32
C MET A 59 16.49 25.39 8.62
N LEU A 60 15.19 25.64 8.47
CA LEU A 60 14.55 26.93 8.80
C LEU A 60 14.68 27.25 10.29
N ILE A 61 14.52 26.25 11.16
CA ILE A 61 14.70 26.44 12.61
C ILE A 61 16.16 26.75 12.92
N ALA A 62 17.09 25.99 12.34
CA ALA A 62 18.52 26.21 12.56
C ALA A 62 18.98 27.58 12.04
N SER A 63 18.49 28.03 10.88
CA SER A 63 18.83 29.34 10.33
C SER A 63 18.27 30.48 11.16
N SER A 64 17.04 30.33 11.67
CA SER A 64 16.44 31.30 12.59
C SER A 64 17.19 31.39 13.91
N GLN A 65 17.60 30.26 14.49
CA GLN A 65 18.42 30.22 15.71
C GLN A 65 19.79 30.87 15.52
N ALA A 66 20.40 30.71 14.34
CA ALA A 66 21.70 31.30 14.03
C ALA A 66 21.65 32.81 13.74
N SER A 67 20.60 33.28 13.05
CA SER A 67 20.45 34.70 12.66
C SER A 67 19.73 35.54 13.72
N GLY A 68 18.88 34.93 14.55
CA GLY A 68 17.93 35.65 15.42
C GLY A 68 16.69 36.19 14.70
N ASP A 69 16.62 36.03 13.37
CA ASP A 69 15.51 36.49 12.53
C ASP A 69 14.49 35.36 12.27
N ASN A 70 13.29 35.74 11.78
CA ASN A 70 12.23 34.80 11.36
C ASN A 70 11.76 33.84 12.47
N VAL A 71 11.80 34.28 13.74
CA VAL A 71 11.44 33.46 14.92
C VAL A 71 10.03 32.86 14.81
N GLN A 72 9.05 33.62 14.31
CA GLN A 72 7.68 33.10 14.08
C GLN A 72 7.67 31.95 13.08
N GLN A 73 8.42 32.05 11.97
CA GLN A 73 8.49 30.97 10.98
C GLN A 73 9.19 29.73 11.55
N ALA A 74 10.18 29.90 12.43
CA ALA A 74 10.82 28.79 13.12
C ALA A 74 9.89 28.12 14.15
N GLU A 75 9.04 28.89 14.83
CA GLU A 75 8.04 28.36 15.75
C GLU A 75 6.96 27.54 15.01
N GLU A 76 6.46 28.08 13.89
CA GLU A 76 5.54 27.36 13.00
C GLU A 76 6.19 26.08 12.42
N ALA A 77 7.43 26.17 11.96
CA ALA A 77 8.18 25.03 11.45
C ALA A 77 8.41 23.96 12.55
N SER A 78 8.60 24.39 13.80
CA SER A 78 8.76 23.48 14.95
C SER A 78 7.45 22.76 15.27
N ALA A 79 6.33 23.48 15.29
CA ALA A 79 5.01 22.89 15.48
C ALA A 79 4.65 21.92 14.34
N LEU A 80 5.00 22.27 13.10
CA LEU A 80 4.79 21.42 11.94
C LEU A 80 5.67 20.16 11.99
N LEU A 81 6.93 20.27 12.42
CA LEU A 81 7.83 19.13 12.61
C LEU A 81 7.28 18.09 13.60
N ALA A 82 6.66 18.54 14.69
CA ALA A 82 6.07 17.64 15.67
C ALA A 82 4.95 16.79 15.05
N ARG A 83 4.11 17.40 14.21
CA ARG A 83 3.05 16.69 13.47
C ARG A 83 3.64 15.75 12.42
N GLN A 84 4.56 16.24 11.59
CA GLN A 84 5.22 15.45 10.56
C GLN A 84 5.98 14.24 11.14
N SER A 85 6.58 14.37 12.31
CA SER A 85 7.28 13.25 12.96
C SER A 85 6.31 12.14 13.36
N LYS A 86 5.09 12.49 13.80
CA LYS A 86 4.02 11.54 14.10
C LYS A 86 3.53 10.87 12.81
N ASP A 87 3.22 11.65 11.78
CA ASP A 87 2.73 11.14 10.50
C ASP A 87 3.76 10.22 9.82
N PHE A 88 5.06 10.56 9.91
CA PHE A 88 6.14 9.72 9.40
C PHE A 88 6.15 8.35 10.09
N ARG A 89 5.97 8.35 11.42
CA ARG A 89 5.96 7.13 12.21
C ARG A 89 4.78 6.23 11.85
N GLU A 90 3.60 6.81 11.68
CA GLU A 90 2.40 6.07 11.25
C GLU A 90 2.58 5.47 9.85
N LEU A 91 3.08 6.25 8.89
CA LEU A 91 3.39 5.75 7.54
C LEU A 91 4.42 4.62 7.55
N ARG A 92 5.45 4.71 8.42
CA ARG A 92 6.44 3.65 8.57
C ARG A 92 5.83 2.39 9.17
N GLU A 93 4.97 2.52 10.19
CA GLU A 93 4.24 1.39 10.77
C GLU A 93 3.36 0.71 9.71
N ASP A 94 2.71 1.49 8.84
CA ASP A 94 1.91 0.95 7.74
C ASP A 94 2.77 0.29 6.65
N TYR A 95 3.94 0.84 6.34
CA TYR A 95 4.90 0.20 5.42
C TYR A 95 5.32 -1.19 5.92
N VAL A 96 5.63 -1.30 7.22
CA VAL A 96 5.98 -2.58 7.87
C VAL A 96 4.77 -3.52 7.92
N ARG A 97 3.58 -3.01 8.28
CA ARG A 97 2.33 -3.79 8.36
C ARG A 97 1.96 -4.41 7.02
N ASN A 98 2.18 -3.69 5.93
CA ASN A 98 1.95 -4.14 4.56
C ASN A 98 3.07 -5.02 4.00
N ARG A 99 4.12 -5.32 4.80
CA ARG A 99 5.28 -6.12 4.40
C ARG A 99 5.97 -5.60 3.13
N CYS A 100 6.08 -4.28 3.03
CA CYS A 100 6.65 -3.62 1.85
C CYS A 100 8.16 -3.83 1.67
N GLY A 101 8.83 -4.44 2.66
CA GLY A 101 10.27 -4.68 2.69
C GLY A 101 10.95 -3.87 3.79
N ASP A 102 12.29 -3.84 3.78
CA ASP A 102 13.11 -3.04 4.69
C ASP A 102 13.81 -1.84 4.01
N ASP A 103 13.52 -1.64 2.72
CA ASP A 103 14.12 -0.60 1.88
C ASP A 103 13.29 0.70 1.91
N TRP A 104 13.31 1.39 3.06
CA TRP A 104 12.65 2.69 3.26
C TRP A 104 13.64 3.86 3.46
N ASP A 105 14.95 3.58 3.47
CA ASP A 105 16.03 4.57 3.56
C ASP A 105 16.47 5.08 2.17
#